data_AF-A0A8E6GSK8-F1
#
_entry.id   AF-A0A8E6GSK8-F1
#
_cell.length_a   1.000
_cell.length_b   1.000
_cell.length_c   1.000
_cell.angle_alpha   90.00
_cell.angle_beta   90.00
_cell.angle_gamma   90.00
#
_symmetry.space_group_name_H-M   'P 1'
#
loop_
_entity.id
_entity.type
_entity.pdbx_description
1 polymer ?
#
loop_
_entity_poly.entity_id
_entity_poly.type
_entity_poly.pdbx_seq_one_letter_code
_entity_poly.pdbx_strand_id
1 'polypeptide(L)'
;MVCRIFKYAYFNVDALLSLAYALHGRAAWCDMATAPRAGSLNWTIFVYFEDGVKWIFRAPRLKIKHFVPDCMSIRSMVASEAATLKYLKKHTTIPVPEVYSYKATWNNQIGIPYILMSRAPGYPLSDYDWSNDVSETGDGPSWSRFNEGKGKLMTQLGGFVSQLLNIRLDKIGSLFENPDGTFRVGECLSPSLVWQSRNTLETINRGPFSSDTEYFESLISAFTLHAKGLPLAQEAFFAPIPKQDEYPTHDSYKSALERWSHFVAIGQKIDSSKNRFSYCIAGQLLGGMIPSLSVEAQGGFPLLHPDLHWGNIFVDDDLNITCLID
;
A
#
# COMPACT_ATOMS: atom_id res chain seq x y z
N MET A 1 10.13 -28.95 16.48
CA MET A 1 9.04 -27.96 16.40
C MET A 1 9.37 -27.03 15.24
N VAL A 2 8.45 -26.81 14.29
CA VAL A 2 8.73 -25.95 13.11
C VAL A 2 8.46 -24.50 13.50
N CYS A 3 9.49 -23.66 13.59
CA CYS A 3 9.34 -22.23 13.84
C CYS A 3 8.73 -21.55 12.60
N ARG A 4 7.44 -21.21 12.66
CA ARG A 4 6.72 -20.58 11.53
C ARG A 4 6.82 -19.06 11.53
N ILE A 5 7.26 -18.47 12.64
CA ILE A 5 7.47 -17.02 12.78
C ILE A 5 8.41 -16.43 11.71
N PHE A 6 9.37 -17.23 11.21
CA PHE A 6 10.35 -16.79 10.20
C PHE A 6 9.88 -16.92 8.74
N LYS A 7 8.56 -17.10 8.50
CA LYS A 7 8.00 -17.31 7.16
C LYS A 7 8.44 -16.25 6.13
N TYR A 8 8.53 -14.98 6.54
CA TYR A 8 8.83 -13.87 5.63
C TYR A 8 10.28 -13.37 5.71
N ALA A 9 10.91 -13.46 6.88
CA ALA A 9 12.30 -13.06 7.09
C ALA A 9 12.90 -13.76 8.31
N TYR A 10 14.23 -13.89 8.32
CA TYR A 10 15.00 -14.21 9.52
C TYR A 10 15.34 -12.90 10.24
N PHE A 11 15.15 -12.88 11.56
CA PHE A 11 15.42 -11.72 12.42
C PHE A 11 15.72 -12.19 13.84
N ASN A 12 16.38 -11.35 14.62
CA ASN A 12 16.78 -11.67 15.99
C ASN A 12 15.61 -11.44 16.97
N VAL A 13 14.93 -12.52 17.36
CA VAL A 13 13.81 -12.47 18.31
C VAL A 13 14.27 -12.04 19.71
N ASP A 14 15.44 -12.50 20.18
CA ASP A 14 15.95 -12.14 21.50
C ASP A 14 16.24 -10.63 21.60
N ALA A 15 16.78 -10.03 20.54
CA ALA A 15 16.96 -8.58 20.46
C ALA A 15 15.63 -7.83 20.46
N LEU A 16 14.60 -8.36 19.78
CA LEU A 16 13.25 -7.79 19.80
C LEU A 16 12.65 -7.84 21.21
N LEU A 17 12.74 -8.98 21.90
CA LEU A 17 12.21 -9.13 23.25
C LEU A 17 12.98 -8.28 24.26
N SER A 18 14.31 -8.16 24.11
CA SER A 18 15.15 -7.27 24.93
C SER A 18 14.76 -5.80 24.76
N LEU A 19 14.51 -5.37 23.52
CA LEU A 19 14.03 -4.02 23.22
C LEU A 19 12.63 -3.79 23.81
N ALA A 20 11.71 -4.75 23.65
CA ALA A 20 10.36 -4.67 24.19
C ALA A 20 10.38 -4.54 25.72
N TYR A 21 11.22 -5.33 26.40
CA TYR A 21 11.42 -5.23 27.84
C TYR A 21 11.97 -3.86 28.25
N ALA A 22 12.97 -3.34 27.53
CA ALA A 22 13.56 -2.03 27.83
C ALA A 22 12.56 -0.87 27.68
N LEU A 23 11.59 -0.99 26.77
CA LEU A 23 10.57 0.03 26.52
C LEU A 23 9.37 -0.06 27.46
N HIS A 24 8.93 -1.28 27.81
CA HIS A 24 7.70 -1.50 28.61
C HIS A 24 7.96 -1.83 30.10
N GLY A 25 9.14 -2.37 30.42
CA GLY A 25 9.49 -2.79 31.78
C GLY A 25 8.86 -4.11 32.24
N ARG A 26 8.28 -4.90 31.32
CA ARG A 26 7.72 -6.24 31.60
C ARG A 26 8.32 -7.28 30.66
N ALA A 27 8.40 -8.52 31.12
CA ALA A 27 8.82 -9.63 30.29
C ALA A 27 7.87 -9.81 29.10
N ALA A 28 8.48 -10.06 27.95
CA ALA A 28 7.81 -10.16 26.67
C ALA A 28 8.11 -11.50 26.00
N TRP A 29 7.19 -12.00 25.18
CA TRP A 29 7.39 -13.18 24.36
C TRP A 29 6.70 -13.09 23.00
N CYS A 30 7.15 -13.94 22.08
CA CYS A 30 6.53 -14.14 20.77
C CYS A 30 6.11 -15.62 20.63
N ASP A 31 5.01 -15.87 19.92
CA ASP A 31 4.65 -17.23 19.55
C ASP A 31 5.47 -17.68 18.34
N MET A 32 6.43 -18.59 18.59
CA MET A 32 7.34 -19.12 17.57
C MET A 32 6.65 -20.08 16.58
N ALA A 33 5.54 -20.69 16.98
CA ALA A 33 4.81 -21.68 16.19
C ALA A 33 3.78 -21.06 15.24
N THR A 34 3.31 -19.84 15.53
CA THR A 34 2.35 -19.12 14.70
C THR A 34 3.06 -18.42 13.52
N ALA A 35 2.49 -18.57 12.32
CA ALA A 35 2.97 -17.84 11.15
C ALA A 35 2.57 -16.36 11.25
N PRO A 36 3.43 -15.41 10.80
CA PRO A 36 3.06 -14.00 10.78
C PRO A 36 1.81 -13.76 9.93
N ARG A 37 0.99 -12.80 10.37
CA ARG A 37 -0.06 -12.22 9.51
C ARG A 37 0.62 -11.34 8.46
N ALA A 38 0.04 -11.24 7.28
CA ALA A 38 0.62 -10.45 6.20
C ALA A 38 -0.44 -9.80 5.33
N GLY A 39 -0.20 -8.55 4.96
CA GLY A 39 -0.91 -7.84 3.93
C GLY A 39 -0.15 -7.88 2.61
N SER A 40 -0.48 -6.92 1.74
CA SER A 40 0.19 -6.71 0.45
C SER A 40 1.68 -6.40 0.65
N LEU A 41 2.03 -5.41 1.48
CA LEU A 41 3.40 -4.88 1.56
C LEU A 41 4.15 -5.26 2.85
N ASN A 42 3.41 -5.54 3.93
CA ASN A 42 3.98 -5.75 5.25
C ASN A 42 3.52 -7.09 5.86
N TRP A 43 4.31 -7.59 6.81
CA TRP A 43 3.94 -8.69 7.68
C TRP A 43 4.08 -8.27 9.14
N THR A 44 3.30 -8.92 10.00
CA THR A 44 3.18 -8.56 11.41
C THR A 44 3.18 -9.79 12.30
N ILE A 45 3.80 -9.67 13.47
CA ILE A 45 3.66 -10.61 14.59
C ILE A 45 3.19 -9.86 15.84
N PHE A 46 2.61 -10.60 16.77
CA PHE A 46 2.33 -10.08 18.10
C PHE A 46 3.53 -10.26 19.01
N VAL A 47 3.82 -9.23 19.80
CA VAL A 47 4.68 -9.28 20.98
C VAL A 47 3.76 -9.20 22.19
N TYR A 48 3.80 -10.21 23.04
CA TYR A 48 2.94 -10.34 24.21
C TYR A 48 3.71 -10.00 25.47
N PHE A 49 3.03 -9.43 26.47
CA PHE A 49 3.61 -9.08 27.76
C PHE A 49 2.84 -9.76 28.90
N GLU A 50 3.51 -9.96 30.05
CA GLU A 50 2.96 -10.69 31.20
C GLU A 50 1.74 -10.00 31.82
N ASP A 51 1.63 -8.68 31.65
CA ASP A 51 0.51 -7.87 32.09
C ASP A 51 -0.70 -7.90 31.12
N GLY A 52 -0.62 -8.72 30.07
CA GLY A 52 -1.68 -8.89 29.08
C GLY A 52 -1.63 -7.87 27.93
N VAL A 53 -0.72 -6.90 27.96
CA VAL A 53 -0.51 -5.95 26.86
C VAL A 53 -0.02 -6.70 25.62
N LYS A 54 -0.42 -6.21 24.44
CA LYS A 54 -0.01 -6.76 23.15
C LYS A 54 0.48 -5.65 22.23
N TRP A 55 1.67 -5.81 21.69
CA TRP A 55 2.23 -4.94 20.66
C TRP A 55 2.28 -5.65 19.31
N ILE A 56 2.46 -4.86 18.26
CA ILE A 56 2.67 -5.31 16.89
C ILE A 56 4.11 -5.00 16.50
N PHE A 57 4.81 -6.04 16.06
CA PHE A 57 6.04 -5.88 15.30
C PHE A 57 5.67 -6.00 13.81
N ARG A 58 5.80 -4.90 13.07
CA ARG A 58 5.51 -4.79 11.63
C ARG A 58 6.81 -4.64 10.86
N ALA A 59 6.94 -5.38 9.76
CA ALA A 59 8.11 -5.32 8.89
C ALA A 59 7.72 -5.50 7.41
N PRO A 60 8.51 -4.92 6.48
CA PRO A 60 8.24 -5.01 5.05
C PRO A 60 8.46 -6.43 4.51
N ARG A 61 7.66 -6.79 3.50
CA ARG A 61 7.83 -8.03 2.75
C ARG A 61 8.88 -7.83 1.67
N LEU A 62 10.04 -8.50 1.83
CA LEU A 62 11.20 -8.29 0.95
C LEU A 62 11.17 -9.07 -0.38
N LYS A 63 10.26 -10.05 -0.53
CA LYS A 63 10.29 -11.02 -1.64
C LYS A 63 9.10 -10.93 -2.60
N ILE A 64 8.43 -9.78 -2.71
CA ILE A 64 7.33 -9.61 -3.66
C ILE A 64 7.91 -9.18 -5.01
N LYS A 65 8.10 -10.16 -5.90
CA LYS A 65 8.54 -9.93 -7.27
C LYS A 65 7.68 -8.83 -7.90
N HIS A 66 8.31 -7.85 -8.56
CA HIS A 66 7.68 -6.72 -9.26
C HIS A 66 6.97 -5.68 -8.38
N PHE A 67 6.98 -5.81 -7.05
CA PHE A 67 6.29 -4.87 -6.16
C PHE A 67 7.19 -4.25 -5.10
N VAL A 68 8.25 -4.95 -4.68
CA VAL A 68 9.18 -4.43 -3.66
C VAL A 68 10.22 -3.52 -4.32
N PRO A 69 10.32 -2.26 -3.89
CA PRO A 69 11.36 -1.37 -4.36
C PRO A 69 12.69 -1.71 -3.68
N ASP A 70 13.79 -1.13 -4.14
CA ASP A 70 15.13 -1.42 -3.61
C ASP A 70 15.27 -1.17 -2.09
N CYS A 71 16.43 -1.56 -1.52
CA CYS A 71 16.72 -1.36 -0.10
C CYS A 71 16.56 0.10 0.37
N MET A 72 16.82 1.08 -0.50
CA MET A 72 16.70 2.49 -0.18
C MET A 72 15.24 2.91 -0.07
N SER A 73 14.40 2.45 -0.98
CA SER A 73 12.98 2.72 -0.98
C SER A 73 12.28 2.07 0.21
N ILE A 74 12.67 0.85 0.60
CA ILE A 74 12.17 0.21 1.84
C ILE A 74 12.52 1.08 3.06
N ARG A 75 13.75 1.59 3.12
CA ARG A 75 14.17 2.49 4.19
C ARG A 75 13.30 3.75 4.24
N SER A 76 13.09 4.41 3.11
CA SER A 76 12.26 5.61 3.05
C SER A 76 10.81 5.33 3.45
N MET A 77 10.21 4.23 2.97
CA MET A 77 8.84 3.85 3.32
C MET A 77 8.65 3.58 4.81
N VAL A 78 9.52 2.77 5.42
CA VAL A 78 9.44 2.47 6.87
C VAL A 78 9.62 3.74 7.70
N ALA A 79 10.57 4.60 7.33
CA ALA A 79 10.78 5.87 8.03
C ALA A 79 9.59 6.82 7.88
N SER A 80 8.99 6.87 6.68
CA SER A 80 7.85 7.72 6.39
C SER A 80 6.58 7.26 7.10
N GLU A 81 6.33 5.96 7.14
CA GLU A 81 5.17 5.38 7.83
C GLU A 81 5.24 5.70 9.33
N ALA A 82 6.39 5.44 9.97
CA ALA A 82 6.60 5.76 11.38
C ALA A 82 6.45 7.26 11.68
N ALA A 83 7.00 8.12 10.82
CA ALA A 83 6.89 9.57 10.96
C ALA A 83 5.44 10.05 10.82
N THR A 84 4.68 9.48 9.88
CA THR A 84 3.28 9.83 9.64
C THR A 84 2.40 9.45 10.85
N LEU A 85 2.57 8.25 11.40
CA LEU A 85 1.86 7.82 12.61
C LEU A 85 2.13 8.75 13.80
N LYS A 86 3.40 9.08 14.04
CA LYS A 86 3.79 10.03 15.09
C LYS A 86 3.23 11.43 14.85
N TYR A 87 3.26 11.92 13.62
CA TYR A 87 2.71 13.22 13.24
C TYR A 87 1.21 13.28 13.52
N LEU A 88 0.45 12.30 13.04
CA LEU A 88 -1.00 12.22 13.25
C LEU A 88 -1.36 12.16 14.73
N LYS A 89 -0.64 11.35 15.52
CA LYS A 89 -0.84 11.25 16.97
C LYS A 89 -0.62 12.59 17.68
N LYS A 90 0.32 13.41 17.21
CA LYS A 90 0.67 14.71 17.81
C LYS A 90 -0.26 15.84 17.37
N HIS A 91 -0.75 15.79 16.13
CA HIS A 91 -1.42 16.94 15.49
C HIS A 91 -2.91 16.74 15.24
N THR A 92 -3.46 15.56 15.52
CA THR A 92 -4.87 15.24 15.28
C THR A 92 -5.48 14.43 16.43
N THR A 93 -6.79 14.26 16.40
CA THR A 93 -7.53 13.33 17.27
C THR A 93 -7.73 11.96 16.62
N ILE A 94 -7.20 11.75 15.41
CA ILE A 94 -7.36 10.51 14.67
C ILE A 94 -6.69 9.38 15.47
N PRO A 95 -7.41 8.31 15.82
CA PRO A 95 -6.82 7.21 16.54
C PRO A 95 -5.92 6.43 15.60
N VAL A 96 -4.62 6.43 15.86
CA VAL A 96 -3.60 5.68 15.11
C VAL A 96 -2.72 4.87 16.07
N PRO A 97 -2.03 3.81 15.61
CA PRO A 97 -1.10 3.07 16.44
C PRO A 97 0.00 3.96 17.02
N GLU A 98 0.34 3.73 18.29
CA GLU A 98 1.46 4.38 18.94
C GLU A 98 2.77 3.70 18.55
N VAL A 99 3.71 4.45 17.99
CA VAL A 99 5.03 3.93 17.59
C VAL A 99 5.99 3.98 18.78
N TYR A 100 6.37 2.82 19.32
CA TYR A 100 7.33 2.71 20.42
C TYR A 100 8.78 2.77 19.94
N SER A 101 9.07 2.12 18.81
CA SER A 101 10.40 2.12 18.20
C SER A 101 10.30 1.77 16.72
N TYR A 102 11.21 2.30 15.90
CA TYR A 102 11.36 1.86 14.52
C TYR A 102 12.83 1.91 14.10
N LYS A 103 13.21 1.04 13.16
CA LYS A 103 14.49 1.11 12.45
C LYS A 103 14.23 0.87 10.98
N ALA A 104 14.65 1.82 10.15
CA ALA A 104 14.43 1.75 8.70
C ALA A 104 15.56 1.01 7.94
N THR A 105 16.65 0.64 8.62
CA THR A 105 17.82 0.00 8.01
C THR A 105 18.04 -1.39 8.58
N TRP A 106 18.73 -2.26 7.85
CA TRP A 106 19.16 -3.59 8.34
C TRP A 106 20.26 -3.53 9.39
N ASN A 107 20.98 -2.40 9.49
CA ASN A 107 22.01 -2.19 10.49
C ASN A 107 21.40 -1.85 11.85
N ASN A 108 20.78 -2.85 12.48
CA ASN A 108 20.21 -2.79 13.81
C ASN A 108 20.23 -4.19 14.46
N GLN A 109 20.08 -4.27 15.79
CA GLN A 109 20.20 -5.53 16.53
C GLN A 109 19.17 -6.61 16.15
N ILE A 110 17.99 -6.22 15.64
CA ILE A 110 16.94 -7.13 15.18
C ILE A 110 17.26 -7.66 13.77
N GLY A 111 18.06 -6.93 12.99
CA GLY A 111 18.61 -7.37 11.70
C GLY A 111 17.71 -7.13 10.50
N ILE A 112 16.54 -6.51 10.67
CA ILE A 112 15.63 -6.12 9.58
C ILE A 112 15.00 -4.74 9.85
N PRO A 113 14.52 -4.02 8.82
CA PRO A 113 13.69 -2.85 9.02
C PRO A 113 12.37 -3.21 9.71
N TYR A 114 11.89 -2.38 10.62
CA TYR A 114 10.66 -2.63 11.37
C TYR A 114 10.04 -1.35 11.95
N ILE A 115 8.77 -1.48 12.34
CA ILE A 115 8.06 -0.58 13.25
C ILE A 115 7.46 -1.44 14.37
N LEU A 116 7.81 -1.12 15.62
CA LEU A 116 7.26 -1.70 16.83
C LEU A 116 6.23 -0.72 17.40
N MET A 117 4.98 -1.13 17.47
CA MET A 117 3.86 -0.23 17.75
C MET A 117 2.75 -0.89 18.58
N SER A 118 1.82 -0.09 19.10
CA SER A 118 0.64 -0.59 19.81
C SER A 118 -0.24 -1.44 18.89
N ARG A 119 -0.93 -2.42 19.47
CA ARG A 119 -1.99 -3.14 18.75
C ARG A 119 -3.20 -2.21 18.58
N ALA A 120 -3.80 -2.21 17.38
CA ALA A 120 -5.09 -1.57 17.14
C ALA A 120 -6.19 -2.23 18.01
N PRO A 121 -6.90 -1.46 18.86
CA PRO A 121 -8.02 -1.99 19.64
C PRO A 121 -9.21 -2.33 18.75
N GLY A 122 -10.05 -3.29 19.18
CA GLY A 122 -11.22 -3.70 18.41
C GLY A 122 -10.91 -4.64 17.25
N TYR A 123 -11.79 -4.63 16.24
CA TYR A 123 -11.78 -5.53 15.10
C TYR A 123 -11.80 -4.75 13.78
N PRO A 124 -11.12 -5.24 12.73
CA PRO A 124 -11.27 -4.70 11.38
C PRO A 124 -12.73 -4.68 10.96
N LEU A 125 -13.18 -3.59 10.34
CA LEU A 125 -14.53 -3.49 9.81
C LEU A 125 -14.80 -4.50 8.68
N SER A 126 -13.74 -5.02 8.04
CA SER A 126 -13.83 -6.13 7.09
C SER A 126 -14.28 -7.46 7.70
N ASP A 127 -14.19 -7.62 9.02
CA ASP A 127 -14.60 -8.85 9.73
C ASP A 127 -16.12 -8.87 10.01
N TYR A 128 -16.81 -7.75 9.83
CA TYR A 128 -18.27 -7.66 9.94
C TYR A 128 -18.92 -8.26 8.69
N ASP A 129 -20.05 -8.97 8.84
CA ASP A 129 -20.81 -9.47 7.69
C ASP A 129 -21.57 -8.32 7.02
N TRP A 130 -21.28 -8.10 5.74
CA TRP A 130 -21.91 -7.05 4.93
C TRP A 130 -23.06 -7.55 4.07
N SER A 131 -23.37 -8.85 4.13
CA SER A 131 -24.46 -9.46 3.39
C SER A 131 -25.77 -9.34 4.16
N ASN A 132 -26.86 -9.15 3.42
CA ASN A 132 -28.21 -9.11 3.99
C ASN A 132 -28.71 -10.49 4.46
N ASP A 133 -27.92 -11.56 4.29
CA ASP A 133 -28.35 -12.92 4.62
C ASP A 133 -28.10 -13.20 6.10
N VAL A 134 -29.17 -13.09 6.87
CA VAL A 134 -29.25 -13.48 8.27
C VAL A 134 -29.07 -15.01 8.36
N SER A 135 -27.82 -15.48 8.36
CA SER A 135 -27.51 -16.83 8.84
C SER A 135 -26.93 -16.72 10.25
N GLU A 136 -27.75 -17.08 11.23
CA GLU A 136 -27.51 -16.98 12.69
C GLU A 136 -26.39 -17.91 13.22
N THR A 137 -25.37 -18.24 12.43
CA THR A 137 -24.39 -19.29 12.80
C THR A 137 -22.95 -18.83 12.89
N GLY A 138 -22.66 -17.54 12.72
CA GLY A 138 -21.32 -16.98 12.92
C GLY A 138 -21.22 -16.20 14.23
N ASP A 139 -20.13 -16.39 15.00
CA ASP A 139 -19.75 -15.58 16.17
C ASP A 139 -19.39 -14.11 15.81
N GLY A 140 -19.84 -13.63 14.65
CA GLY A 140 -19.61 -12.28 14.14
C GLY A 140 -20.73 -11.32 14.54
N PRO A 141 -20.44 -10.02 14.66
CA PRO A 141 -21.44 -8.99 14.95
C PRO A 141 -22.52 -8.89 13.86
N SER A 142 -23.79 -8.83 14.29
CA SER A 142 -24.98 -8.90 13.44
C SER A 142 -25.23 -7.67 12.55
N TRP A 143 -25.61 -7.91 11.29
CA TRP A 143 -25.93 -6.92 10.24
C TRP A 143 -26.97 -5.86 10.63
N SER A 144 -27.98 -6.20 11.43
CA SER A 144 -29.04 -5.25 11.83
C SER A 144 -28.51 -4.06 12.63
N ARG A 145 -27.49 -4.26 13.47
CA ARG A 145 -26.83 -3.18 14.23
C ARG A 145 -26.03 -2.24 13.34
N PHE A 146 -25.48 -2.74 12.24
CA PHE A 146 -24.68 -1.91 11.33
C PHE A 146 -25.54 -0.91 10.56
N ASN A 147 -26.74 -1.27 10.13
CA ASN A 147 -27.59 -0.35 9.38
C ASN A 147 -28.01 0.87 10.23
N GLU A 148 -28.19 0.68 11.53
CA GLU A 148 -28.39 1.76 12.50
C GLU A 148 -27.09 2.53 12.81
N GLY A 149 -25.94 1.84 12.86
CA GLY A 149 -24.63 2.41 13.17
C GLY A 149 -23.86 3.05 12.01
N LYS A 150 -24.27 2.82 10.76
CA LYS A 150 -23.56 3.31 9.56
C LYS A 150 -23.47 4.83 9.54
N GLY A 151 -24.53 5.52 9.94
CA GLY A 151 -24.54 6.98 10.06
C GLY A 151 -23.48 7.48 11.06
N LYS A 152 -23.34 6.80 12.20
CA LYS A 152 -22.31 7.09 13.20
C LYS A 152 -20.90 6.85 12.66
N LEU A 153 -20.66 5.74 11.98
CA LEU A 153 -19.37 5.43 11.37
C LEU A 153 -18.97 6.48 10.31
N MET A 154 -19.89 6.81 9.40
CA MET A 154 -19.65 7.80 8.34
C MET A 154 -19.41 9.20 8.92
N THR A 155 -20.09 9.55 10.01
CA THR A 155 -19.87 10.82 10.71
C THR A 155 -18.45 10.90 11.31
N GLN A 156 -17.99 9.84 11.97
CA GLN A 156 -16.62 9.76 12.49
C GLN A 156 -15.57 9.83 11.38
N LEU A 157 -15.76 9.05 10.30
CA LEU A 157 -14.87 9.09 9.12
C LEU A 157 -14.82 10.49 8.49
N GLY A 158 -15.97 11.16 8.34
CA GLY A 158 -16.04 12.54 7.86
C GLY A 158 -15.24 13.49 8.74
N GLY A 159 -15.32 13.32 10.07
CA GLY A 159 -14.53 14.08 11.04
C GLY A 159 -13.02 13.84 10.91
N PHE A 160 -12.57 12.62 10.66
CA PHE A 160 -11.15 12.31 10.46
C PHE A 160 -10.64 12.81 9.11
N VAL A 161 -11.40 12.61 8.03
CA VAL A 161 -11.05 13.14 6.70
C VAL A 161 -10.98 14.67 6.76
N SER A 162 -11.91 15.33 7.46
CA SER A 162 -11.86 16.78 7.67
C SER A 162 -10.57 17.21 8.39
N GLN A 163 -10.11 16.47 9.41
CA GLN A 163 -8.85 16.76 10.09
C GLN A 163 -7.64 16.59 9.17
N LEU A 164 -7.58 15.50 8.39
CA LEU A 164 -6.52 15.29 7.39
C LEU A 164 -6.50 16.40 6.33
N LEU A 165 -7.69 16.79 5.87
CA LEU A 165 -7.91 17.91 4.95
C LEU A 165 -7.73 19.27 5.60
N ASN A 166 -7.45 19.40 6.91
CA ASN A 166 -7.10 20.65 7.56
C ASN A 166 -5.61 20.74 7.90
N ILE A 167 -4.88 19.63 7.85
CA ILE A 167 -3.41 19.65 7.81
C ILE A 167 -2.98 20.36 6.53
N ARG A 168 -2.01 21.26 6.65
CA ARG A 168 -1.50 22.06 5.54
C ARG A 168 0.01 22.05 5.53
N LEU A 169 0.56 21.21 4.67
CA LEU A 169 2.00 21.08 4.45
C LEU A 169 2.44 22.05 3.36
N ASP A 170 3.69 22.52 3.45
CA ASP A 170 4.27 23.48 2.48
C ASP A 170 4.52 22.86 1.10
N LYS A 171 4.68 21.53 1.05
CA LYS A 171 5.01 20.77 -0.16
C LYS A 171 4.24 19.46 -0.26
N ILE A 172 4.15 18.93 -1.49
CA ILE A 172 3.64 17.58 -1.77
C ILE A 172 4.81 16.59 -1.64
N GLY A 173 4.64 15.58 -0.81
CA GLY A 173 5.63 14.53 -0.60
C GLY A 173 5.24 13.61 0.55
N SER A 174 6.19 12.83 1.04
CA SER A 174 6.00 11.97 2.21
C SER A 174 6.60 12.60 3.46
N LEU A 175 6.01 12.35 4.63
CA LEU A 175 6.48 12.89 5.90
C LEU A 175 7.69 12.10 6.40
N PHE A 176 8.68 12.79 6.95
CA PHE A 176 9.84 12.20 7.61
C PHE A 176 10.10 12.89 8.93
N GLU A 177 10.61 12.14 9.90
CA GLU A 177 11.05 12.66 11.20
C GLU A 177 12.52 13.10 11.13
N ASN A 178 12.80 14.29 11.63
CA ASN A 178 14.15 14.84 11.79
C ASN A 178 14.79 14.33 13.09
N PRO A 179 16.13 14.40 13.23
CA PRO A 179 16.82 13.99 14.46
C PRO A 179 16.38 14.74 15.73
N ASP A 180 15.81 15.94 15.59
CA ASP A 180 15.28 16.75 16.68
C ASP A 180 13.81 16.45 17.02
N GLY A 181 13.18 15.47 16.35
CA GLY A 181 11.77 15.09 16.54
C GLY A 181 10.77 16.01 15.83
N THR A 182 11.24 16.98 15.03
CA THR A 182 10.37 17.73 14.12
C THR A 182 10.07 16.92 12.85
N PHE A 183 9.09 17.36 12.07
CA PHE A 183 8.69 16.67 10.85
C PHE A 183 8.99 17.54 9.63
N ARG A 184 9.34 16.90 8.52
CA ARG A 184 9.54 17.55 7.22
C ARG A 184 8.91 16.75 6.11
N VAL A 185 8.54 17.42 5.03
CA VAL A 185 8.16 16.78 3.77
C VAL A 185 9.43 16.45 2.99
N GLY A 186 9.58 15.20 2.57
CA GLY A 186 10.68 14.72 1.74
C GLY A 186 10.20 14.21 0.38
N GLU A 187 10.93 13.26 -0.18
CA GLU A 187 10.52 12.60 -1.44
C GLU A 187 9.10 12.04 -1.33
N CYS A 188 8.38 12.05 -2.44
CA CYS A 188 7.04 11.51 -2.57
C CYS A 188 7.12 10.01 -2.85
N LEU A 189 6.76 9.22 -1.84
CA LEU A 189 6.73 7.77 -1.90
C LEU A 189 5.40 7.22 -2.43
N SER A 190 4.67 8.02 -3.22
CA SER A 190 3.41 7.59 -3.81
C SER A 190 3.60 6.28 -4.59
N PRO A 191 2.65 5.33 -4.47
CA PRO A 191 2.61 4.11 -5.27
C PRO A 191 2.92 4.35 -6.76
N SER A 192 2.38 5.43 -7.33
CA SER A 192 2.55 5.79 -8.73
C SER A 192 3.98 6.17 -9.13
N LEU A 193 4.85 6.51 -8.17
CA LEU A 193 6.25 6.89 -8.38
C LEU A 193 7.25 5.81 -7.97
N VAL A 194 6.85 4.88 -7.10
CA VAL A 194 7.75 3.90 -6.47
C VAL A 194 7.46 2.47 -6.91
N TRP A 195 6.19 2.07 -7.00
CA TRP A 195 5.83 0.66 -7.24
C TRP A 195 6.10 0.23 -8.69
N GLN A 196 6.03 -1.08 -8.95
CA GLN A 196 6.30 -1.68 -10.26
C GLN A 196 7.66 -1.28 -10.84
N SER A 197 8.68 -1.26 -9.98
CA SER A 197 10.04 -0.83 -10.31
C SER A 197 10.14 0.61 -10.82
N ARG A 198 9.11 1.46 -10.64
CA ARG A 198 9.22 2.87 -11.03
C ARG A 198 10.26 3.62 -10.20
N ASN A 199 10.63 3.13 -9.02
CA ASN A 199 11.77 3.62 -8.24
C ASN A 199 13.11 3.51 -9.00
N THR A 200 13.26 2.57 -9.94
CA THR A 200 14.51 2.38 -10.71
C THR A 200 14.60 3.30 -11.93
N LEU A 201 13.60 4.14 -12.18
CA LEU A 201 13.63 5.12 -13.27
C LEU A 201 14.38 6.37 -12.77
N GLU A 202 15.62 6.53 -13.23
CA GLU A 202 16.58 7.54 -12.72
C GLU A 202 16.16 8.98 -12.99
N THR A 203 15.41 9.24 -14.05
CA THR A 203 15.08 10.60 -14.51
C THR A 203 13.80 11.20 -13.92
N ILE A 204 13.13 10.48 -13.01
CA ILE A 204 11.89 10.96 -12.38
C ILE A 204 12.23 11.84 -11.18
N ASN A 205 11.81 13.11 -11.22
CA ASN A 205 11.77 13.96 -10.03
C ASN A 205 10.75 13.40 -9.03
N ARG A 206 11.17 13.04 -7.81
CA ARG A 206 10.26 12.53 -6.77
C ARG A 206 9.95 13.57 -5.69
N GLY A 207 10.18 14.85 -5.98
CA GLY A 207 9.88 15.93 -5.05
C GLY A 207 10.86 16.02 -3.87
N PRO A 208 10.49 16.68 -2.77
CA PRO A 208 9.16 17.26 -2.50
C PRO A 208 8.78 18.34 -3.53
N PHE A 209 7.51 18.40 -3.90
CA PHE A 209 7.01 19.32 -4.93
C PHE A 209 6.38 20.56 -4.32
N SER A 210 6.60 21.72 -4.95
CA SER A 210 6.08 23.01 -4.44
C SER A 210 4.75 23.41 -5.08
N SER A 211 4.29 22.67 -6.09
CA SER A 211 3.03 22.90 -6.79
C SER A 211 2.40 21.60 -7.28
N ASP A 212 1.09 21.63 -7.51
CA ASP A 212 0.35 20.55 -8.17
C ASP A 212 0.93 20.24 -9.56
N THR A 213 1.36 21.29 -10.29
CA THR A 213 1.97 21.16 -11.61
C THR A 213 3.23 20.30 -11.58
N GLU A 214 4.18 20.60 -10.69
CA GLU A 214 5.41 19.79 -10.54
C GLU A 214 5.09 18.33 -10.18
N TYR A 215 4.09 18.11 -9.32
CA TYR A 215 3.65 16.79 -8.92
C TYR A 215 3.03 16.00 -10.08
N PHE A 216 2.10 16.60 -10.83
CA PHE A 216 1.45 15.96 -11.97
C PHE A 216 2.43 15.70 -13.11
N GLU A 217 3.35 16.63 -13.39
CA GLU A 217 4.43 16.41 -14.37
C GLU A 217 5.30 15.21 -14.01
N SER A 218 5.62 15.05 -12.72
CA SER A 218 6.35 13.88 -12.23
C SER A 218 5.56 12.58 -12.43
N LEU A 219 4.27 12.55 -12.07
CA LEU A 219 3.42 11.38 -12.27
C LEU A 219 3.31 10.98 -13.76
N ILE A 220 3.13 11.96 -14.65
CA ILE A 220 3.06 11.75 -16.10
C ILE A 220 4.41 11.26 -16.64
N SER A 221 5.52 11.81 -16.13
CA SER A 221 6.86 11.36 -16.49
C SER A 221 7.08 9.90 -16.08
N ALA A 222 6.70 9.54 -14.86
CA ALA A 222 6.77 8.16 -14.37
C ALA A 222 5.94 7.21 -15.23
N PHE A 223 4.69 7.58 -15.52
CA PHE A 223 3.78 6.83 -16.36
C PHE A 223 4.34 6.63 -17.78
N THR A 224 4.83 7.69 -18.40
CA THR A 224 5.35 7.67 -19.77
C THR A 224 6.67 6.91 -19.88
N LEU A 225 7.60 7.10 -18.94
CA LEU A 225 8.87 6.39 -18.93
C LEU A 225 8.68 4.89 -18.70
N HIS A 226 7.78 4.53 -17.78
CA HIS A 226 7.41 3.14 -17.58
C HIS A 226 6.83 2.53 -18.88
N ALA A 227 5.90 3.22 -19.54
CA ALA A 227 5.36 2.77 -20.82
C ALA A 227 6.44 2.66 -21.92
N LYS A 228 7.44 3.55 -21.92
CA LYS A 228 8.57 3.51 -22.87
C LYS A 228 9.52 2.33 -22.63
N GLY A 229 9.61 1.83 -21.41
CA GLY A 229 10.39 0.65 -21.05
C GLY A 229 9.77 -0.68 -21.51
N LEU A 230 8.50 -0.68 -21.92
CA LEU A 230 7.84 -1.86 -22.46
C LEU A 230 8.49 -2.24 -23.81
N PRO A 231 8.86 -3.54 -24.00
CA PRO A 231 9.53 -3.97 -25.22
C PRO A 231 8.66 -3.71 -26.44
N LEU A 232 9.26 -3.11 -27.48
CA LEU A 232 8.70 -3.16 -28.82
C LEU A 232 8.89 -4.59 -29.32
N ALA A 233 7.94 -5.48 -29.06
CA ALA A 233 7.99 -6.81 -29.66
C ALA A 233 7.91 -6.66 -31.20
N GLN A 234 8.85 -7.29 -31.90
CA GLN A 234 8.87 -7.38 -33.37
C GLN A 234 7.69 -8.23 -33.91
N GLU A 235 7.00 -8.95 -33.02
CA GLU A 235 5.81 -9.78 -33.25
C GLU A 235 4.49 -9.00 -33.10
N ALA A 236 4.53 -7.67 -32.97
CA ALA A 236 3.35 -6.87 -32.67
C ALA A 236 2.36 -6.66 -33.84
N PHE A 237 2.44 -7.46 -34.91
CA PHE A 237 1.53 -7.37 -36.04
C PHE A 237 1.15 -8.77 -36.55
N PHE A 238 0.09 -9.32 -35.93
CA PHE A 238 -0.74 -10.49 -36.33
C PHE A 238 -0.20 -11.89 -35.98
N ALA A 239 -1.03 -12.66 -35.26
CA ALA A 239 -1.03 -14.12 -35.46
C ALA A 239 -1.39 -14.34 -36.94
N PRO A 240 -0.56 -15.03 -37.75
CA PRO A 240 -0.79 -15.15 -39.18
C PRO A 240 -2.19 -15.71 -39.41
N ILE A 241 -2.98 -14.99 -40.21
CA ILE A 241 -4.31 -15.45 -40.60
C ILE A 241 -4.07 -16.70 -41.45
N PRO A 242 -4.59 -17.88 -41.04
CA PRO A 242 -4.47 -19.08 -41.86
C PRO A 242 -4.89 -18.77 -43.30
N LYS A 243 -4.08 -19.17 -44.28
CA LYS A 243 -4.47 -19.08 -45.70
C LYS A 243 -4.78 -20.46 -46.23
N GLN A 244 -5.75 -20.57 -47.13
CA GLN A 244 -6.26 -21.87 -47.57
C GLN A 244 -5.19 -22.73 -48.28
N ASP A 245 -4.24 -22.10 -48.96
CA ASP A 245 -3.11 -22.73 -49.66
C ASP A 245 -2.04 -23.31 -48.73
N GLU A 246 -2.05 -22.98 -47.44
CA GLU A 246 -1.13 -23.50 -46.42
C GLU A 246 -1.59 -24.85 -45.84
N TYR A 247 -2.79 -25.31 -46.19
CA TYR A 247 -3.41 -26.51 -45.60
C TYR A 247 -3.78 -27.51 -46.68
N PRO A 248 -3.49 -28.81 -46.47
CA PRO A 248 -3.71 -29.84 -47.48
C PRO A 248 -5.21 -30.12 -47.73
N THR A 249 -6.10 -29.69 -46.83
CA THR A 249 -7.55 -29.90 -46.94
C THR A 249 -8.34 -28.71 -46.42
N HIS A 250 -9.57 -28.53 -46.91
CA HIS A 250 -10.46 -27.46 -46.44
C HIS A 250 -10.84 -27.61 -44.96
N ASP A 251 -11.00 -28.85 -44.46
CA ASP A 251 -11.33 -29.10 -43.06
C ASP A 251 -10.18 -28.76 -42.10
N SER A 252 -8.93 -29.00 -42.51
CA SER A 252 -7.76 -28.61 -41.71
C SER A 252 -7.56 -27.08 -41.70
N TYR A 253 -7.84 -26.41 -42.82
CA TYR A 253 -7.93 -24.95 -42.90
C TYR A 253 -9.01 -24.38 -41.97
N LYS A 254 -10.25 -24.88 -42.06
CA LYS A 254 -11.36 -24.43 -41.22
C LYS A 254 -11.08 -24.62 -39.72
N SER A 255 -10.52 -25.77 -39.35
CA SER A 255 -10.12 -26.06 -37.97
C SER A 255 -9.01 -25.12 -37.47
N ALA A 256 -8.08 -24.71 -38.34
CA ALA A 256 -7.06 -23.73 -38.00
C ALA A 256 -7.65 -22.32 -37.83
N LEU A 257 -8.61 -21.94 -38.67
CA LEU A 257 -9.35 -20.68 -38.57
C LEU A 257 -10.18 -20.59 -37.27
N GLU A 258 -10.84 -21.67 -36.87
CA GLU A 258 -11.61 -21.75 -35.62
C GLU A 258 -10.71 -21.68 -34.39
N ARG A 259 -9.55 -22.37 -34.39
CA ARG A 259 -8.54 -22.24 -33.33
C ARG A 259 -7.94 -20.84 -33.25
N TRP A 260 -7.66 -20.21 -34.40
CA TRP A 260 -7.21 -18.82 -34.46
C TRP A 260 -8.28 -17.87 -33.89
N SER A 261 -9.56 -18.09 -34.25
CA SER A 261 -10.68 -17.31 -33.74
C SER A 261 -10.86 -17.49 -32.23
N HIS A 262 -10.72 -18.71 -31.70
CA HIS A 262 -10.73 -18.97 -30.25
C HIS A 262 -9.51 -18.38 -29.54
N PHE A 263 -8.33 -18.41 -30.15
CA PHE A 263 -7.12 -17.80 -29.61
C PHE A 263 -7.25 -16.27 -29.48
N VAL A 264 -7.91 -15.63 -30.44
CA VAL A 264 -8.18 -14.18 -30.42
C VAL A 264 -9.41 -13.83 -29.56
N ALA A 265 -10.40 -14.71 -29.45
CA ALA A 265 -11.65 -14.46 -28.72
C ALA A 265 -11.64 -14.89 -27.23
N ILE A 266 -10.71 -15.74 -26.79
CA ILE A 266 -10.58 -16.11 -25.37
C ILE A 266 -9.66 -15.11 -24.66
N GLY A 267 -10.24 -14.27 -23.79
CA GLY A 267 -9.53 -13.57 -22.70
C GLY A 267 -9.12 -12.10 -22.88
N GLN A 268 -9.38 -11.46 -24.02
CA GLN A 268 -9.08 -10.03 -24.31
C GLN A 268 -7.60 -9.58 -24.18
N LYS A 269 -7.04 -9.10 -25.30
CA LYS A 269 -5.80 -8.31 -25.48
C LYS A 269 -4.47 -9.04 -25.24
N ILE A 270 -3.78 -9.31 -26.34
CA ILE A 270 -2.31 -9.37 -26.34
C ILE A 270 -1.84 -7.92 -26.22
N ASP A 271 -1.12 -7.59 -25.14
CA ASP A 271 -0.51 -6.28 -24.89
C ASP A 271 0.58 -6.03 -25.95
N SER A 272 0.16 -5.61 -27.15
CA SER A 272 1.04 -5.35 -28.29
C SER A 272 1.54 -3.91 -28.26
N SER A 273 2.59 -3.60 -29.02
CA SER A 273 3.26 -2.29 -29.10
C SER A 273 2.33 -1.08 -29.38
N LYS A 274 1.07 -1.32 -29.78
CA LYS A 274 -0.01 -0.31 -29.82
C LYS A 274 -0.32 0.31 -28.45
N ASN A 275 -0.02 -0.35 -27.34
CA ASN A 275 -0.23 0.18 -26.00
C ASN A 275 0.82 1.23 -25.59
N ARG A 276 2.10 1.10 -25.98
CA ARG A 276 3.12 2.13 -25.69
C ARG A 276 2.77 3.48 -26.32
N PHE A 277 2.39 3.48 -27.60
CA PHE A 277 1.99 4.72 -28.28
C PHE A 277 0.75 5.32 -27.61
N SER A 278 -0.28 4.50 -27.35
CA SER A 278 -1.51 4.96 -26.69
C SER A 278 -1.25 5.53 -25.29
N TYR A 279 -0.40 4.88 -24.48
CA TYR A 279 0.01 5.40 -23.17
C TYR A 279 0.82 6.68 -23.28
N CYS A 280 1.73 6.80 -24.26
CA CYS A 280 2.46 8.04 -24.48
C CYS A 280 1.54 9.19 -24.94
N ILE A 281 0.56 8.93 -25.81
CA ILE A 281 -0.47 9.90 -26.20
C ILE A 281 -1.32 10.29 -24.99
N ALA A 282 -1.75 9.33 -24.17
CA ALA A 282 -2.46 9.62 -22.92
C ALA A 282 -1.63 10.50 -21.98
N GLY A 283 -0.33 10.23 -21.84
CA GLY A 283 0.59 11.07 -21.06
C GLY A 283 0.66 12.51 -21.60
N GLN A 284 0.72 12.69 -22.92
CA GLN A 284 0.70 14.03 -23.55
C GLN A 284 -0.62 14.76 -23.32
N LEU A 285 -1.76 14.06 -23.46
CA LEU A 285 -3.08 14.63 -23.19
C LEU A 285 -3.23 15.04 -21.73
N LEU A 286 -2.79 14.19 -20.79
CA LEU A 286 -2.75 14.52 -19.36
C LEU A 286 -1.88 15.74 -19.08
N GLY A 287 -0.75 15.89 -19.77
CA GLY A 287 0.10 17.08 -19.69
C GLY A 287 -0.65 18.36 -20.08
N GLY A 288 -1.46 18.31 -21.13
CA GLY A 288 -2.32 19.41 -21.54
C GLY A 288 -3.46 19.74 -20.56
N MET A 289 -3.82 18.79 -19.68
CA MET A 289 -4.87 18.97 -18.67
C MET A 289 -4.36 19.57 -17.36
N ILE A 290 -3.03 19.62 -17.13
CA ILE A 290 -2.45 20.11 -15.86
C ILE A 290 -2.98 21.50 -15.47
N PRO A 291 -3.05 22.51 -16.35
CA PRO A 291 -3.55 23.83 -15.96
C PRO A 291 -4.99 23.84 -15.43
N SER A 292 -5.81 22.85 -15.82
CA SER A 292 -7.20 22.69 -15.36
C SER A 292 -7.32 21.86 -14.07
N LEU A 293 -6.28 21.08 -13.74
CA LEU A 293 -6.23 20.22 -12.54
C LEU A 293 -5.50 20.88 -11.38
N SER A 294 -4.48 21.69 -11.69
CA SER A 294 -3.73 22.44 -10.70
C SER A 294 -4.59 23.55 -10.12
N VAL A 295 -4.68 23.61 -8.80
CA VAL A 295 -5.32 24.71 -8.08
C VAL A 295 -4.21 25.54 -7.45
N GLU A 296 -4.36 26.87 -7.40
CA GLU A 296 -3.45 27.66 -6.57
C GLU A 296 -3.58 27.19 -5.11
N ALA A 297 -2.50 26.64 -4.57
CA ALA A 297 -2.47 26.07 -3.22
C ALA A 297 -2.60 27.19 -2.17
N GLN A 298 -3.80 27.72 -1.98
CA GLN A 298 -4.08 28.69 -0.95
C GLN A 298 -3.99 28.00 0.41
N GLY A 299 -2.84 28.18 1.06
CA GLY A 299 -2.58 27.70 2.41
C GLY A 299 -1.88 26.35 2.51
N GLY A 300 -1.35 25.76 1.43
CA GLY A 300 -0.58 24.50 1.43
C GLY A 300 -1.37 23.24 1.06
N PHE A 301 -0.74 22.07 1.16
CA PHE A 301 -1.25 20.78 0.68
C PHE A 301 -1.79 19.90 1.82
N PRO A 302 -2.94 19.23 1.63
CA PRO A 302 -3.51 18.33 2.63
C PRO A 302 -2.73 17.03 2.77
N LEU A 303 -2.89 16.37 3.92
CA LEU A 303 -2.45 14.99 4.10
C LEU A 303 -3.56 14.04 3.59
N LEU A 304 -3.18 13.00 2.84
CA LEU A 304 -4.11 12.02 2.28
C LEU A 304 -3.80 10.62 2.81
N HIS A 305 -4.84 9.84 3.11
CA HIS A 305 -4.72 8.41 3.37
C HIS A 305 -4.98 7.63 2.06
N PRO A 306 -3.95 7.07 1.40
CA PRO A 306 -4.10 6.50 0.06
C PRO A 306 -4.83 5.15 0.03
N ASP A 307 -4.89 4.44 1.17
CA ASP A 307 -5.49 3.10 1.27
C ASP A 307 -6.53 2.99 2.40
N LEU A 308 -7.42 3.99 2.51
CA LEU A 308 -8.48 3.97 3.53
C LEU A 308 -9.63 3.05 3.07
N HIS A 309 -9.58 1.79 3.48
CA HIS A 309 -10.64 0.81 3.26
C HIS A 309 -11.06 0.12 4.57
N TRP A 310 -12.18 -0.59 4.56
CA TRP A 310 -12.75 -1.30 5.72
C TRP A 310 -11.80 -2.27 6.46
N GLY A 311 -10.71 -2.74 5.84
CA GLY A 311 -9.73 -3.60 6.50
C GLY A 311 -8.71 -2.81 7.35
N ASN A 312 -8.60 -1.51 7.07
CA ASN A 312 -7.72 -0.58 7.77
C ASN A 312 -8.46 0.28 8.82
N ILE A 313 -9.77 0.07 8.96
CA ILE A 313 -10.61 0.73 9.96
C ILE A 313 -10.95 -0.27 11.05
N PHE A 314 -10.53 0.00 12.28
CA PHE A 314 -10.84 -0.81 13.44
C PHE A 314 -11.95 -0.16 14.26
N VAL A 315 -12.87 -0.98 14.74
CA VAL A 315 -14.02 -0.55 15.54
C VAL A 315 -14.21 -1.40 16.79
N ASP A 316 -14.80 -0.82 17.83
CA ASP A 316 -15.34 -1.55 18.98
C ASP A 316 -16.75 -2.09 18.72
N ASP A 317 -17.33 -2.75 19.73
CA ASP A 317 -18.66 -3.36 19.65
C ASP A 317 -19.79 -2.33 19.43
N ASP A 318 -19.53 -1.05 19.72
CA ASP A 318 -20.46 0.07 19.56
C ASP A 318 -20.22 0.85 18.25
N LEU A 319 -19.37 0.34 17.35
CA LEU A 319 -18.99 0.98 16.08
C LEU A 319 -18.33 2.37 16.27
N ASN A 320 -17.64 2.60 17.39
CA ASN A 320 -16.69 3.70 17.49
C ASN A 320 -15.41 3.31 16.76
N ILE A 321 -14.84 4.21 15.96
CA ILE A 321 -13.55 3.96 15.32
C ILE A 321 -12.47 4.07 16.39
N THR A 322 -11.83 2.94 16.67
CA THR A 322 -10.80 2.81 17.70
C THR A 322 -9.39 2.94 17.15
N CYS A 323 -9.19 2.72 15.85
CA CYS A 323 -7.90 2.86 15.18
C CYS A 323 -8.05 2.92 13.66
N LEU A 324 -7.28 3.78 13.02
CA LEU A 324 -6.97 3.74 11.60
C LEU A 324 -5.52 3.27 11.45
N ILE A 325 -5.30 2.26 10.61
CA ILE A 325 -3.97 1.72 10.32
C ILE A 325 -3.61 1.92 8.85
N ASP A 326 -2.33 1.71 8.55
CA ASP A 326 -1.72 1.82 7.21
C ASP A 326 -1.56 3.25 6.71
#